data_AF-A0A4V6I743-F1
#
_entry.id   AF-A0A4V6I743-F1
#
_cell.length_a   1.000
_cell.length_b   1.000
_cell.length_c   1.000
_cell.angle_alpha   90.00
_cell.angle_beta   90.00
_cell.angle_gamma   90.00
#
_symmetry.space_group_name_H-M   'P 1'
#
loop_
_entity.id
_entity.type
_entity.pdbx_description
1 polymer ?
#
loop_
_entity_poly.entity_id
_entity_poly.type
_entity_poly.pdbx_seq_one_letter_code
_entity_poly.pdbx_strand_id
1 'polypeptide(L)'
;MRIRRYVCGAIGPTNKTLSISPSVEKPEFRNVTFQELVSAYGQQARALLDGGADILLVETVFDSANAKAALFAIRTIFEEEEVPEVPVFLSGTIVDLSGRTLSGQTGEAFLISTRQGQATAVGLNCALGPNEMRPFVESMANYTSSFIICYPNAGLPNALGGYDEMPDTMAESIREFAERCLVNIVGGCCGTTPDHIAAIKKACDGIAPREPPKNVHEDSMMLSGLEPMLVNEFTNFVNIGERCNVAGSRRFCT
;
A
#
# COMPACT_ATOMS: atom_id res chain seq x y z
N MET A 1 17.30 -28.67 7.23
CA MET A 1 17.81 -27.52 6.44
C MET A 1 17.48 -26.23 7.20
N ARG A 2 18.43 -25.30 7.34
CA ARG A 2 18.10 -23.95 7.85
C ARG A 2 17.38 -23.19 6.73
N ILE A 3 16.16 -22.74 6.98
CA ILE A 3 15.43 -21.90 6.03
C ILE A 3 16.08 -20.51 6.05
N ARG A 4 16.49 -19.99 4.89
CA ARG A 4 17.04 -18.63 4.77
C ARG A 4 16.00 -17.63 5.29
N ARG A 5 16.45 -16.62 6.04
CA ARG A 5 15.63 -15.49 6.51
C ARG A 5 16.05 -14.23 5.78
N TYR A 6 15.12 -13.28 5.70
CA TYR A 6 15.30 -11.99 5.05
C TYR A 6 14.97 -10.88 6.05
N VAL A 7 15.63 -9.73 5.90
CA VAL A 7 15.41 -8.53 6.69
C VAL A 7 14.68 -7.50 5.85
N CYS A 8 13.46 -7.12 6.25
CA CYS A 8 12.73 -6.01 5.65
C CYS A 8 13.04 -4.72 6.42
N GLY A 9 13.62 -3.74 5.75
CA GLY A 9 13.80 -2.38 6.26
C GLY A 9 12.48 -1.62 6.22
N ALA A 10 11.81 -1.50 7.37
CA ALA A 10 10.52 -0.84 7.48
C ALA A 10 10.63 0.70 7.38
N ILE A 11 9.79 1.28 6.54
CA ILE A 11 9.62 2.71 6.33
C ILE A 11 8.14 3.01 6.61
N GLY A 12 7.86 3.37 7.86
CA GLY A 12 6.52 3.75 8.30
C GLY A 12 6.10 5.13 7.79
N PRO A 13 4.84 5.50 7.98
CA PRO A 13 4.35 6.80 7.59
C PRO A 13 4.85 7.86 8.59
N THR A 14 5.12 9.07 8.10
CA THR A 14 5.28 10.21 9.00
C THR A 14 3.95 10.60 9.65
N ASN A 15 3.96 11.48 10.64
CA ASN A 15 2.73 12.07 11.20
C ASN A 15 2.15 13.23 10.36
N LYS A 16 2.68 13.48 9.15
CA LYS A 16 2.26 14.58 8.27
C LYS A 16 1.61 14.02 7.00
N THR A 17 0.62 14.73 6.47
CA THR A 17 -0.08 14.41 5.22
C THR A 17 0.24 15.44 4.13
N LEU A 18 0.41 14.97 2.90
CA LEU A 18 0.51 15.82 1.70
C LEU A 18 -0.86 16.05 1.06
N SER A 19 -1.77 15.07 1.12
CA SER A 19 -3.06 15.16 0.44
C SER A 19 -4.12 15.86 1.28
N ILE A 20 -4.01 15.81 2.61
CA ILE A 20 -5.00 16.32 3.57
C ILE A 20 -4.44 17.54 4.32
N SER A 21 -5.25 18.60 4.44
CA SER A 21 -4.93 19.72 5.33
C SER A 21 -5.11 19.31 6.79
N PRO A 22 -4.21 19.73 7.71
CA PRO A 22 -4.41 19.54 9.15
C PRO A 22 -5.57 20.37 9.72
N SER A 23 -6.15 21.30 8.96
CA SER A 23 -7.27 22.14 9.37
C SER A 23 -8.35 22.17 8.30
N VAL A 24 -9.57 21.81 8.71
CA VAL A 24 -10.77 21.89 7.85
C VAL A 24 -11.06 23.34 7.45
N GLU A 25 -10.70 24.31 8.29
CA GLU A 25 -10.89 25.74 8.03
C GLU A 25 -9.90 26.31 7.01
N LYS A 26 -8.78 25.61 6.77
CA LYS A 26 -7.72 26.00 5.82
C LYS A 26 -7.44 24.86 4.84
N PRO A 27 -8.37 24.52 3.93
CA PRO A 27 -8.26 23.36 3.06
C PRO A 27 -7.05 23.39 2.11
N GLU A 28 -6.50 24.56 1.81
CA GLU A 28 -5.31 24.80 0.99
C GLU A 28 -3.98 24.55 1.72
N PHE A 29 -3.99 24.60 3.06
CA PHE A 29 -2.76 24.53 3.86
C PHE A 29 -2.20 23.10 3.95
N ARG A 30 -0.87 22.97 3.97
CA ARG A 30 -0.15 21.70 4.17
C ARG A 30 1.02 21.88 5.14
N ASN A 31 1.22 20.90 6.03
CA ASN A 31 2.28 20.90 7.06
C ASN A 31 3.65 20.44 6.55
N VAL A 32 3.70 19.93 5.32
CA VAL A 32 4.88 19.36 4.69
C VAL A 32 4.77 19.50 3.18
N THR A 33 5.91 19.55 2.53
CA THR A 33 6.06 19.54 1.08
C THR A 33 6.55 18.18 0.60
N PHE A 34 6.35 17.91 -0.69
CA PHE A 34 6.82 16.67 -1.30
C PHE A 34 8.34 16.50 -1.13
N GLN A 35 9.11 17.57 -1.33
CA GLN A 35 10.57 17.52 -1.24
C GLN A 35 11.08 17.24 0.17
N GLU A 36 10.42 17.79 1.20
CA GLU A 36 10.77 17.49 2.59
C GLU A 36 10.59 16.00 2.91
N LEU A 37 9.50 15.38 2.42
CA LEU A 37 9.29 13.95 2.58
C LEU A 37 10.26 13.11 1.76
N VAL A 38 10.57 13.49 0.51
CA VAL A 38 11.60 12.82 -0.31
C VAL A 38 12.94 12.80 0.43
N SER A 39 13.35 13.94 1.00
CA SER A 39 14.58 14.04 1.78
C SER A 39 14.56 13.12 3.01
N ALA A 40 13.48 13.16 3.79
CA ALA A 40 13.33 12.34 5.00
C ALA A 40 13.31 10.83 4.70
N TYR A 41 12.49 10.39 3.74
CA TYR A 41 12.43 8.99 3.34
C TYR A 41 13.74 8.52 2.71
N GLY A 42 14.39 9.36 1.89
CA GLY A 42 15.68 9.04 1.30
C GLY A 42 16.77 8.85 2.35
N GLN A 43 16.79 9.67 3.42
CA GLN A 43 17.73 9.48 4.52
C GLN A 43 17.51 8.13 5.22
N GLN A 44 16.25 7.77 5.52
CA GLN A 44 15.92 6.50 6.15
C GLN A 44 16.26 5.30 5.23
N ALA A 45 15.92 5.39 3.95
CA ALA A 45 16.17 4.34 2.97
C ALA A 45 17.67 4.05 2.84
N ARG A 46 18.52 5.08 2.74
CA ARG A 46 19.99 4.91 2.73
C ARG A 46 20.49 4.19 3.96
N ALA A 47 20.06 4.61 5.15
CA ALA A 47 20.47 3.98 6.39
C ALA A 47 20.05 2.49 6.48
N LEU A 48 18.88 2.14 5.93
CA LEU A 48 18.41 0.75 5.87
C LEU A 48 19.23 -0.08 4.87
N LEU A 49 19.58 0.49 3.72
CA LEU A 49 20.43 -0.16 2.71
C LEU A 49 21.85 -0.37 3.24
N ASP A 50 22.45 0.64 3.87
CA ASP A 50 23.75 0.56 4.53
C ASP A 50 23.75 -0.50 5.65
N GLY A 51 22.61 -0.64 6.34
CA GLY A 51 22.38 -1.67 7.35
C GLY A 51 22.21 -3.09 6.80
N GLY A 52 22.19 -3.25 5.46
CA GLY A 52 22.08 -4.55 4.79
C GLY A 52 20.66 -5.12 4.73
N ALA A 53 19.63 -4.26 4.66
CA ALA A 53 18.26 -4.71 4.43
C ALA A 53 18.14 -5.47 3.09
N ASP A 54 17.52 -6.65 3.10
CA ASP A 54 17.27 -7.43 1.88
C ASP A 54 16.11 -6.87 1.06
N ILE A 55 15.19 -6.13 1.70
CA ILE A 55 13.94 -5.59 1.15
C ILE A 55 13.69 -4.23 1.81
N LEU A 56 13.19 -3.24 1.06
CA LEU A 56 12.62 -2.01 1.64
C LEU A 56 11.09 -2.12 1.69
N LEU A 57 10.47 -1.82 2.82
CA LEU A 57 9.02 -1.92 3.02
C LEU A 57 8.45 -0.55 3.38
N VAL A 58 7.78 0.10 2.43
CA VAL A 58 6.98 1.31 2.70
C VAL A 58 5.61 0.86 3.18
N GLU A 59 5.29 1.05 4.46
CA GLU A 59 4.10 0.46 5.06
C GLU A 59 3.21 1.43 5.82
N THR A 60 2.02 0.94 6.18
CA THR A 60 0.99 1.68 6.90
C THR A 60 0.64 2.99 6.19
N VAL A 61 0.59 2.94 4.85
CA VAL A 61 0.35 4.12 4.03
C VAL A 61 -1.12 4.52 4.13
N PHE A 62 -1.37 5.62 4.83
CA PHE A 62 -2.68 6.26 4.91
C PHE A 62 -2.85 7.42 3.91
N ASP A 63 -1.75 7.94 3.35
CA ASP A 63 -1.72 9.01 2.33
C ASP A 63 -0.82 8.58 1.16
N SER A 64 -1.43 8.36 0.00
CA SER A 64 -0.74 7.89 -1.19
C SER A 64 0.28 8.88 -1.73
N ALA A 65 0.11 10.19 -1.51
CA ALA A 65 1.10 11.19 -1.90
C ALA A 65 2.39 11.04 -1.08
N ASN A 66 2.29 10.65 0.19
CA ASN A 66 3.46 10.32 1.02
C ASN A 66 4.18 9.07 0.49
N ALA A 67 3.42 8.02 0.13
CA ALA A 67 4.02 6.84 -0.48
C ALA A 67 4.72 7.17 -1.81
N LYS A 68 4.14 8.04 -2.63
CA LYS A 68 4.82 8.51 -3.85
C LYS A 68 6.13 9.23 -3.55
N ALA A 69 6.20 10.02 -2.47
CA ALA A 69 7.45 10.65 -2.04
C ALA A 69 8.49 9.62 -1.58
N ALA A 70 8.08 8.60 -0.82
CA ALA A 70 8.96 7.51 -0.39
C ALA A 70 9.49 6.69 -1.59
N LEU A 71 8.59 6.29 -2.48
CA LEU A 71 8.93 5.54 -3.70
C LEU A 71 9.84 6.36 -4.62
N PHE A 72 9.56 7.66 -4.78
CA PHE A 72 10.43 8.56 -5.54
C PHE A 72 11.83 8.60 -4.93
N ALA A 73 11.95 8.81 -3.61
CA ALA A 73 13.24 8.83 -2.93
C ALA A 73 14.02 7.51 -3.12
N ILE A 74 13.35 6.37 -3.00
CA ILE A 74 13.96 5.04 -3.18
C ILE A 74 14.43 4.84 -4.62
N ARG A 75 13.58 5.18 -5.62
CA ARG A 75 13.96 5.07 -7.04
C ARG A 75 15.14 5.98 -7.37
N THR A 76 15.15 7.22 -6.89
CA THR A 76 16.27 8.15 -7.07
C THR A 76 17.56 7.59 -6.47
N ILE A 77 17.53 6.98 -5.28
CA ILE A 77 18.71 6.34 -4.69
C ILE A 77 19.23 5.22 -5.60
N PHE A 78 18.36 4.34 -6.11
CA PHE A 78 18.79 3.27 -7.02
C PHE A 78 19.31 3.77 -8.37
N GLU A 79 18.83 4.92 -8.84
CA GLU A 79 19.24 5.50 -10.12
C GLU A 79 20.52 6.34 -10.02
N GLU A 80 20.70 7.09 -8.94
CA GLU A 80 21.78 8.07 -8.79
C GLU A 80 22.97 7.58 -7.96
N GLU A 81 22.78 6.57 -7.11
CA GLU A 81 23.80 6.09 -6.16
C GLU A 81 24.27 4.68 -6.53
N GLU A 82 25.53 4.37 -6.22
CA GLU A 82 26.12 3.05 -6.48
C GLU A 82 25.74 2.05 -5.35
N VAL A 83 24.44 1.76 -5.24
CA VAL A 83 23.87 0.81 -4.28
C VAL A 83 23.11 -0.30 -4.99
N PRO A 84 23.11 -1.54 -4.46
CA PRO A 84 22.35 -2.62 -5.07
C PRO A 84 20.84 -2.37 -4.96
N GLU A 85 20.13 -2.54 -6.08
CA GLU A 85 18.67 -2.50 -6.08
C GLU A 85 18.09 -3.73 -5.37
N VAL A 86 17.36 -3.48 -4.28
CA VAL A 86 16.63 -4.51 -3.52
C VAL A 86 15.12 -4.43 -3.83
N PRO A 87 14.35 -5.52 -3.67
CA PRO A 87 12.90 -5.48 -3.81
C PRO A 87 12.27 -4.42 -2.91
N VAL A 88 11.29 -3.70 -3.45
CA VAL A 88 10.49 -2.72 -2.71
C VAL A 88 9.09 -3.26 -2.50
N PHE A 89 8.66 -3.31 -1.25
CA PHE A 89 7.31 -3.65 -0.85
C PHE A 89 6.54 -2.39 -0.47
N LEU A 90 5.24 -2.38 -0.77
CA LEU A 90 4.36 -1.26 -0.49
C LEU A 90 3.06 -1.75 0.16
N SER A 91 2.77 -1.30 1.37
CA SER A 91 1.56 -1.67 2.09
C SER A 91 0.71 -0.45 2.47
N GLY A 92 -0.52 -0.43 1.96
CA GLY A 92 -1.53 0.56 2.30
C GLY A 92 -2.30 0.20 3.57
N THR A 93 -3.01 1.17 4.11
CA THR A 93 -3.95 0.95 5.22
C THR A 93 -5.32 1.51 4.86
N ILE A 94 -6.30 0.61 4.76
CA ILE A 94 -7.71 0.93 4.66
C ILE A 94 -8.26 1.14 6.07
N VAL A 95 -8.85 2.30 6.34
CA VAL A 95 -9.15 2.72 7.73
C VAL A 95 -10.47 2.18 8.25
N ASP A 96 -11.40 1.82 7.38
CA ASP A 96 -12.73 1.30 7.74
C ASP A 96 -13.35 0.47 6.59
N LEU A 97 -14.59 0.01 6.81
CA LEU A 97 -15.33 -0.81 5.85
C LEU A 97 -15.78 -0.06 4.58
N SER A 98 -15.52 1.25 4.46
CA SER A 98 -15.73 1.98 3.20
C SER A 98 -14.73 1.59 2.11
N GLY A 99 -13.63 0.91 2.49
CA GLY A 99 -12.60 0.47 1.54
C GLY A 99 -11.64 1.57 1.11
N ARG A 100 -11.51 2.64 1.91
CA ARG A 100 -10.68 3.79 1.60
C ARG A 100 -9.53 4.00 2.58
N THR A 101 -8.43 4.53 2.07
CA THR A 101 -7.36 5.09 2.91
C THR A 101 -7.84 6.34 3.64
N LEU A 102 -7.04 6.86 4.58
CA LEU A 102 -7.35 8.14 5.24
C LEU A 102 -7.44 9.29 4.24
N SER A 103 -6.63 9.25 3.17
CA SER A 103 -6.72 10.20 2.04
C SER A 103 -7.93 9.99 1.13
N GLY A 104 -8.81 9.04 1.44
CA GLY A 104 -10.06 8.78 0.73
C GLY A 104 -9.90 7.91 -0.53
N GLN A 105 -8.73 7.33 -0.77
CA GLN A 105 -8.45 6.58 -2.00
C GLN A 105 -8.82 5.10 -1.86
N THR A 106 -9.40 4.49 -2.90
CA THR A 106 -9.65 3.03 -2.92
C THR A 106 -8.35 2.24 -3.17
N GLY A 107 -8.36 0.94 -2.88
CA GLY A 107 -7.20 0.07 -3.10
C GLY A 107 -6.72 0.01 -4.55
N GLU A 108 -7.65 -0.01 -5.52
CA GLU A 108 -7.33 -0.02 -6.95
C GLU A 108 -6.70 1.31 -7.39
N ALA A 109 -7.26 2.43 -6.94
CA ALA A 109 -6.69 3.75 -7.20
C ALA A 109 -5.31 3.92 -6.56
N PHE A 110 -5.11 3.36 -5.36
CA PHE A 110 -3.81 3.30 -4.70
C PHE A 110 -2.77 2.58 -5.58
N LEU A 111 -3.11 1.40 -6.11
CA LEU A 111 -2.25 0.63 -7.01
C LEU A 111 -1.88 1.41 -8.28
N ILE A 112 -2.86 2.05 -8.93
CA ILE A 112 -2.58 2.89 -10.11
C ILE A 112 -1.65 4.05 -9.75
N SER A 113 -1.97 4.78 -8.68
CA SER A 113 -1.27 6.02 -8.31
C SER A 113 0.18 5.81 -7.86
N THR A 114 0.54 4.58 -7.49
CA THR A 114 1.86 4.18 -7.00
C THR A 114 2.63 3.27 -7.96
N ARG A 115 2.03 2.90 -9.10
CA ARG A 115 2.59 1.95 -10.08
C ARG A 115 4.01 2.32 -10.55
N GLN A 116 4.31 3.61 -10.69
CA GLN A 116 5.64 4.09 -11.09
C GLN A 116 6.75 3.74 -10.10
N GLY A 117 6.42 3.41 -8.85
CA GLY A 117 7.40 2.94 -7.86
C GLY A 117 7.85 1.50 -8.08
N GLN A 118 7.23 0.77 -9.02
CA GLN A 118 7.61 -0.60 -9.42
C GLN A 118 7.74 -1.57 -8.23
N ALA A 119 6.86 -1.42 -7.24
CA ALA A 119 6.88 -2.27 -6.06
C ALA A 119 6.70 -3.76 -6.44
N THR A 120 7.66 -4.58 -6.03
CA THR A 120 7.67 -6.03 -6.26
C THR A 120 6.48 -6.70 -5.60
N ALA A 121 6.09 -6.21 -4.42
CA ALA A 121 4.90 -6.65 -3.72
C ALA A 121 4.11 -5.45 -3.18
N VAL A 122 2.79 -5.55 -3.25
CA VAL A 122 1.84 -4.53 -2.83
C VAL A 122 0.80 -5.15 -1.92
N GLY A 123 0.14 -4.38 -1.05
CA GLY A 123 -0.93 -4.95 -0.27
C GLY A 123 -1.41 -4.09 0.88
N LEU A 124 -1.90 -4.73 1.94
CA LEU A 124 -2.57 -4.07 3.05
C LEU A 124 -2.08 -4.57 4.41
N ASN A 125 -2.04 -3.63 5.36
CA ASN A 125 -1.74 -3.89 6.75
C ASN A 125 -2.46 -2.94 7.70
N CYS A 126 -2.55 -3.35 8.96
CA CYS A 126 -3.12 -2.58 10.06
C CYS A 126 -4.61 -2.25 9.86
N ALA A 127 -5.15 -1.45 10.79
CA ALA A 127 -6.53 -0.94 10.92
C ALA A 127 -7.65 -2.00 11.03
N LEU A 128 -7.65 -2.99 10.14
CA LEU A 128 -8.67 -4.02 10.02
C LEU A 128 -8.13 -5.38 10.48
N GLY A 129 -9.06 -6.21 10.98
CA GLY A 129 -8.84 -7.63 11.15
C GLY A 129 -8.85 -8.35 9.79
N PRO A 130 -8.53 -9.66 9.76
CA PRO A 130 -8.51 -10.42 8.52
C PRO A 130 -9.90 -10.44 7.85
N ASN A 131 -10.97 -10.67 8.61
CA ASN A 131 -12.31 -10.79 8.03
C ASN A 131 -12.76 -9.52 7.30
N GLU A 132 -12.51 -8.35 7.89
CA GLU A 132 -12.84 -7.05 7.30
C GLU A 132 -11.91 -6.69 6.12
N MET A 133 -10.64 -7.11 6.18
CA MET A 133 -9.63 -6.78 5.15
C MET A 133 -9.78 -7.61 3.87
N ARG A 134 -10.37 -8.82 3.95
CA ARG A 134 -10.52 -9.77 2.84
C ARG A 134 -11.04 -9.17 1.52
N PRO A 135 -12.20 -8.47 1.48
CA PRO A 135 -12.72 -7.96 0.21
C PRO A 135 -11.77 -6.97 -0.47
N PHE A 136 -11.01 -6.20 0.31
CA PHE A 136 -10.08 -5.21 -0.23
C PHE A 136 -8.81 -5.87 -0.78
N VAL A 137 -8.30 -6.90 -0.10
CA VAL A 137 -7.18 -7.73 -0.60
C VAL A 137 -7.58 -8.44 -1.90
N GLU A 138 -8.79 -8.99 -1.96
CA GLU A 138 -9.31 -9.64 -3.15
C GLU A 138 -9.41 -8.66 -4.33
N SER A 139 -9.93 -7.46 -4.11
CA SER A 139 -10.01 -6.45 -5.17
C SER A 139 -8.61 -6.06 -5.66
N MET A 140 -7.68 -5.78 -4.74
CA MET A 140 -6.30 -5.45 -5.08
C MET A 140 -5.58 -6.59 -5.82
N ALA A 141 -5.81 -7.84 -5.40
CA ALA A 141 -5.22 -9.02 -6.03
C ALA A 141 -5.67 -9.19 -7.49
N ASN A 142 -6.87 -8.73 -7.85
CA ASN A 142 -7.34 -8.75 -9.23
C ASN A 142 -6.85 -7.55 -10.06
N TYR A 143 -6.28 -6.53 -9.41
CA TYR A 143 -5.92 -5.24 -10.01
C TYR A 143 -4.41 -5.01 -10.16
N THR A 144 -3.57 -6.03 -9.93
CA THR A 144 -2.11 -5.88 -10.05
C THR A 144 -1.39 -7.15 -10.49
N SER A 145 -0.29 -6.98 -11.22
CA SER A 145 0.66 -8.04 -11.57
C SER A 145 1.79 -8.20 -10.52
N SER A 146 1.84 -7.35 -9.50
CA SER A 146 2.75 -7.51 -8.37
C SER A 146 2.30 -8.64 -7.44
N PHE A 147 3.21 -9.13 -6.59
CA PHE A 147 2.86 -10.02 -5.50
C PHE A 147 1.98 -9.30 -4.46
N ILE A 148 1.14 -10.05 -3.74
CA ILE A 148 0.28 -9.51 -2.69
C ILE A 148 0.82 -9.82 -1.30
N ILE A 149 1.00 -8.78 -0.48
CA ILE A 149 1.33 -8.92 0.95
C ILE A 149 0.11 -8.58 1.80
N CYS A 150 -0.16 -9.33 2.86
CA CYS A 150 -1.27 -9.04 3.76
C CYS A 150 -0.90 -9.40 5.20
N TYR A 151 -0.98 -8.42 6.09
CA TYR A 151 -0.68 -8.62 7.50
C TYR A 151 -1.64 -7.79 8.37
N PRO A 152 -2.86 -8.30 8.61
CA PRO A 152 -3.90 -7.60 9.34
C PRO A 152 -3.59 -7.52 10.85
N ASN A 153 -4.39 -6.74 11.57
CA ASN A 153 -4.40 -6.78 13.02
C ASN A 153 -4.97 -8.10 13.54
N ALA A 154 -4.69 -8.43 14.80
CA ALA A 154 -5.38 -9.50 15.53
C ALA A 154 -6.83 -9.06 15.87
N GLY A 155 -7.64 -8.88 14.83
CA GLY A 155 -9.00 -8.35 14.94
C GLY A 155 -9.04 -6.82 15.08
N LEU A 156 -10.24 -6.28 15.29
CA LEU A 156 -10.44 -4.87 15.58
C LEU A 156 -10.05 -4.56 17.05
N PRO A 157 -9.55 -3.35 17.35
CA PRO A 157 -9.23 -2.99 18.72
C PRO A 157 -10.51 -2.99 19.58
N ASN A 158 -10.43 -3.60 20.77
CA ASN A 158 -11.52 -3.64 21.73
C ASN A 158 -11.62 -2.32 22.52
N ALA A 159 -12.63 -2.22 23.39
CA ALA A 159 -12.89 -1.00 24.18
C ALA A 159 -11.73 -0.60 25.11
N LEU A 160 -10.79 -1.51 25.41
CA LEU A 160 -9.59 -1.27 26.22
C LEU A 160 -8.35 -1.01 25.36
N GLY A 161 -8.49 -0.92 24.03
CA GLY A 161 -7.37 -0.78 23.09
C GLY A 161 -6.54 -2.05 22.89
N GLY A 162 -7.01 -3.19 23.40
CA GLY A 162 -6.43 -4.51 23.20
C GLY A 162 -6.97 -5.20 21.94
N TYR A 163 -6.46 -6.40 21.67
CA TYR A 163 -6.83 -7.22 20.52
C TYR A 163 -7.21 -8.61 21.02
N ASP A 164 -8.41 -9.07 20.66
CA ASP A 164 -9.02 -10.29 21.22
C ASP A 164 -9.00 -11.48 20.26
N GLU A 165 -8.58 -11.27 19.00
CA GLU A 165 -8.46 -12.36 18.03
C GLU A 165 -7.38 -13.34 18.47
N MET A 166 -7.71 -14.63 18.41
CA MET A 166 -6.81 -15.69 18.87
C MET A 166 -5.92 -16.19 17.72
N PRO A 167 -4.76 -16.81 18.02
CA PRO A 167 -3.87 -17.36 17.01
C PRO A 167 -4.55 -18.28 15.99
N ASP A 168 -5.40 -19.20 16.46
CA ASP A 168 -6.06 -20.18 15.60
C ASP A 168 -7.12 -19.54 14.70
N THR A 169 -7.92 -18.60 15.23
CA THR A 169 -8.97 -17.93 14.45
C THR A 169 -8.38 -17.01 13.40
N MET A 170 -7.34 -16.25 13.74
CA MET A 170 -6.61 -15.45 12.76
C MET A 170 -5.98 -16.33 11.67
N ALA A 171 -5.39 -17.47 12.05
CA ALA A 171 -4.77 -18.39 11.11
C ALA A 171 -5.78 -19.05 10.16
N GLU A 172 -6.99 -19.35 10.63
CA GLU A 172 -8.10 -19.84 9.79
C GLU A 172 -8.49 -18.81 8.72
N SER A 173 -8.67 -17.53 9.09
CA SER A 173 -8.99 -16.48 8.12
C SER A 173 -7.85 -16.27 7.10
N ILE A 174 -6.59 -16.27 7.55
CA ILE A 174 -5.44 -16.13 6.64
C ILE A 174 -5.29 -17.35 5.72
N ARG A 175 -5.61 -18.55 6.21
CA ARG A 175 -5.65 -19.76 5.38
C ARG A 175 -6.70 -19.62 4.27
N GLU A 176 -7.88 -19.09 4.55
CA GLU A 176 -8.90 -18.82 3.52
C GLU A 176 -8.31 -17.94 2.40
N PHE A 177 -7.53 -16.91 2.75
CA PHE A 177 -6.92 -16.01 1.75
C PHE A 177 -5.95 -16.78 0.85
N ALA A 178 -5.15 -17.66 1.45
CA ALA A 178 -4.20 -18.49 0.73
C ALA A 178 -4.91 -19.52 -0.18
N GLU A 179 -5.94 -20.22 0.33
CA GLU A 179 -6.73 -21.19 -0.45
C GLU A 179 -7.45 -20.54 -1.63
N ARG A 180 -7.86 -19.27 -1.48
CA ARG A 180 -8.46 -18.46 -2.55
C ARG A 180 -7.43 -17.82 -3.49
N CYS A 181 -6.15 -18.16 -3.35
CA CYS A 181 -5.05 -17.64 -4.15
C CYS A 181 -4.98 -16.10 -4.15
N LEU A 182 -5.24 -15.45 -3.01
CA LEU A 182 -5.25 -13.99 -2.91
C LEU A 182 -3.89 -13.39 -2.52
N VAL A 183 -3.06 -14.15 -1.82
CA VAL A 183 -1.85 -13.64 -1.13
C VAL A 183 -0.59 -14.41 -1.52
N ASN A 184 0.55 -13.73 -1.41
CA ASN A 184 1.89 -14.29 -1.61
C ASN A 184 2.71 -14.29 -0.31
N ILE A 185 2.55 -13.25 0.50
CA ILE A 185 3.24 -13.09 1.78
C ILE A 185 2.18 -12.71 2.82
N VAL A 186 2.18 -13.44 3.94
CA VAL A 186 1.24 -13.22 5.04
C VAL A 186 1.99 -12.95 6.35
N GLY A 187 1.38 -12.17 7.23
CA GLY A 187 1.94 -11.85 8.53
C GLY A 187 0.90 -11.29 9.49
N GLY A 188 1.37 -10.53 10.45
CA GLY A 188 0.54 -9.87 11.46
C GLY A 188 1.01 -8.45 11.76
N CYS A 189 0.08 -7.57 12.11
CA CYS A 189 0.33 -6.21 12.56
C CYS A 189 -0.01 -6.06 14.06
N CYS A 190 -0.79 -5.05 14.45
CA CYS A 190 -1.10 -4.78 15.85
C CYS A 190 -1.87 -5.95 16.50
N GLY A 191 -1.51 -6.28 17.74
CA GLY A 191 -2.10 -7.38 18.51
C GLY A 191 -1.53 -8.76 18.22
N THR A 192 -0.78 -8.93 17.13
CA THR A 192 -0.22 -10.24 16.77
C THR A 192 1.01 -10.60 17.60
N THR A 193 1.16 -11.89 17.86
CA THR A 193 2.23 -12.46 18.70
C THR A 193 2.98 -13.57 17.96
N PRO A 194 4.13 -14.06 18.47
CA PRO A 194 4.80 -15.22 17.89
C PRO A 194 3.90 -16.46 17.73
N ASP A 195 2.93 -16.65 18.63
CA ASP A 195 1.96 -17.75 18.55
C ASP A 195 1.04 -17.60 17.34
N HIS A 196 0.60 -16.36 17.03
CA HIS A 196 -0.16 -16.07 15.81
C HIS A 196 0.66 -16.41 14.56
N ILE A 197 1.93 -16.00 14.52
CA ILE A 197 2.81 -16.28 13.36
C ILE A 197 3.05 -17.79 13.21
N ALA A 198 3.19 -18.53 14.31
CA ALA A 198 3.32 -19.99 14.29
C ALA A 198 2.04 -20.66 13.75
N ALA A 199 0.86 -20.22 14.20
CA ALA A 199 -0.43 -20.71 13.73
C ALA A 199 -0.63 -20.43 12.23
N ILE A 200 -0.36 -19.20 11.77
CA ILE A 200 -0.42 -18.81 10.35
C ILE A 200 0.50 -19.68 9.51
N LYS A 201 1.77 -19.87 9.93
CA LYS A 201 2.74 -20.70 9.20
C LYS A 201 2.26 -22.15 9.05
N LYS A 202 1.63 -22.70 10.09
CA LYS A 202 1.06 -24.06 10.09
C LYS A 202 -0.17 -24.13 9.18
N ALA A 203 -1.07 -23.15 9.25
CA ALA A 203 -2.30 -23.14 8.47
C ALA A 203 -2.06 -22.95 6.97
N CYS A 204 -1.02 -22.20 6.59
CA CYS A 204 -0.63 -21.99 5.19
C CYS A 204 0.35 -23.05 4.64
N ASP A 205 0.73 -24.06 5.44
CA ASP A 205 1.70 -25.05 5.00
C ASP A 205 1.14 -25.92 3.86
N GLY A 206 1.90 -26.07 2.78
CA GLY A 206 1.48 -26.84 1.60
C GLY A 206 0.53 -26.11 0.63
N ILE A 207 0.12 -24.87 0.91
CA ILE A 207 -0.72 -24.08 0.00
C ILE A 207 0.18 -23.33 -0.98
N ALA A 208 -0.15 -23.40 -2.27
CA ALA A 208 0.58 -22.67 -3.31
C ALA A 208 0.30 -21.15 -3.20
N PRO A 209 1.31 -20.28 -3.35
CA PRO A 209 1.10 -18.84 -3.40
C PRO A 209 0.28 -18.42 -4.62
N ARG A 210 -0.36 -17.24 -4.55
CA ARG A 210 -1.01 -16.60 -5.69
C ARG A 210 -0.07 -16.49 -6.90
N GLU A 211 -0.54 -16.87 -8.08
CA GLU A 211 0.14 -16.55 -9.35
C GLU A 211 -0.32 -15.18 -9.85
N PRO A 212 0.55 -14.15 -9.93
CA PRO A 212 0.12 -12.84 -10.38
C PRO A 212 -0.33 -12.87 -11.86
N PRO A 213 -1.47 -12.25 -12.20
CA PRO A 213 -1.90 -12.09 -13.58
C PRO A 213 -0.89 -11.22 -14.35
N LYS A 214 -0.47 -11.69 -15.53
CA LYS A 214 0.59 -11.02 -16.31
C LYS A 214 0.14 -9.70 -16.96
N ASN A 215 -1.13 -9.64 -17.36
CA ASN A 215 -1.64 -8.66 -18.32
C ASN A 215 -2.76 -7.80 -17.71
N VAL A 216 -2.60 -7.35 -16.46
CA VAL A 216 -3.64 -6.53 -15.81
C VAL A 216 -3.75 -5.18 -16.49
N HIS A 217 -4.89 -4.96 -17.14
CA HIS A 217 -5.22 -3.70 -17.83
C HIS A 217 -4.15 -3.25 -18.83
N GLU A 218 -3.47 -4.19 -19.49
CA GLU A 218 -2.35 -3.89 -20.40
C GLU A 218 -2.73 -2.95 -21.54
N ASP A 219 -3.94 -3.11 -22.08
CA ASP A 219 -4.48 -2.29 -23.17
C ASP A 219 -5.27 -1.06 -22.68
N SER A 220 -5.17 -0.72 -21.39
CA SER A 220 -5.85 0.44 -20.81
C SER A 220 -4.85 1.53 -20.43
N MET A 221 -5.17 2.78 -20.76
CA MET A 221 -4.61 3.92 -20.05
C MET A 221 -5.22 3.96 -18.65
N MET A 222 -4.38 3.84 -17.63
CA MET A 222 -4.80 3.84 -16.23
C MET A 222 -4.57 5.21 -15.60
N LEU A 223 -5.64 5.82 -15.10
CA LEU A 223 -5.64 7.08 -14.36
C LEU A 223 -6.24 6.85 -12.97
N SER A 224 -5.92 7.74 -12.03
CA SER A 224 -6.47 7.66 -10.68
C SER A 224 -6.67 9.04 -10.07
N GLY A 225 -7.86 9.27 -9.52
CA GLY A 225 -8.09 10.26 -8.47
C GLY A 225 -8.16 9.53 -7.13
N LEU A 226 -9.28 9.72 -6.42
CA LEU A 226 -9.65 8.86 -5.27
C LEU A 226 -10.14 7.47 -5.72
N GLU A 227 -10.56 7.36 -6.98
CA GLU A 227 -11.06 6.15 -7.63
C GLU A 227 -10.29 5.91 -8.93
N PRO A 228 -10.22 4.66 -9.41
CA PRO A 228 -9.56 4.32 -10.66
C PRO A 228 -10.38 4.81 -11.86
N MET A 229 -9.71 5.16 -12.95
CA MET A 229 -10.31 5.41 -14.25
C MET A 229 -9.49 4.70 -15.32
N LEU A 230 -10.11 3.71 -15.96
CA LEU A 230 -9.54 2.98 -17.08
C LEU A 230 -10.08 3.55 -18.38
N VAL A 231 -9.19 3.85 -19.32
CA VAL A 231 -9.54 4.29 -20.67
C VAL A 231 -8.97 3.29 -21.66
N ASN A 232 -9.85 2.59 -22.38
CA ASN A 232 -9.52 1.52 -23.31
C ASN A 232 -10.40 1.58 -24.57
N GLU A 233 -10.28 0.59 -25.46
CA GLU A 233 -11.02 0.53 -26.74
C GLU A 233 -12.55 0.54 -26.59
N PHE A 234 -13.08 0.10 -25.45
CA PHE A 234 -14.52 0.08 -25.16
C PHE A 234 -15.00 1.35 -24.44
N THR A 235 -14.07 2.23 -24.06
CA THR A 235 -14.40 3.47 -23.38
C THR A 235 -14.91 4.48 -24.40
N ASN A 236 -16.08 5.06 -24.13
CA ASN A 236 -16.62 6.15 -24.93
C ASN A 236 -15.71 7.39 -24.88
N PHE A 237 -16.06 8.44 -25.63
CA PHE A 237 -15.30 9.69 -25.62
C PHE A 237 -15.11 10.26 -24.20
N VAL A 238 -13.85 10.39 -23.79
CA VAL A 238 -13.47 10.92 -22.47
C VAL A 238 -13.35 12.43 -22.55
N ASN A 239 -14.18 13.14 -21.78
CA ASN A 239 -14.16 14.60 -21.71
C ASN A 239 -13.15 15.07 -20.65
N ILE A 240 -12.19 15.91 -21.05
CA ILE A 240 -11.26 16.58 -20.13
C ILE A 240 -11.72 18.03 -19.95
N GLY A 241 -12.04 18.43 -18.72
CA GLY A 241 -12.58 19.76 -18.44
C GLY A 241 -11.55 20.88 -18.68
N GLU A 242 -11.83 21.80 -19.60
CA GLU A 242 -10.91 22.89 -19.97
C GLU A 242 -11.04 24.16 -19.11
N ARG A 243 -12.07 24.25 -18.25
CA ARG A 243 -12.46 25.53 -17.61
C ARG A 243 -11.52 25.98 -16.48
N CYS A 244 -10.74 25.08 -15.90
CA CYS A 244 -9.71 25.40 -14.91
C CYS A 244 -8.42 25.89 -15.61
N ASN A 245 -8.55 26.94 -16.42
CA ASN A 245 -7.49 27.50 -17.25
C ASN A 245 -7.51 29.04 -17.14
N VAL A 246 -6.45 29.62 -16.58
CA VAL A 246 -6.32 31.08 -16.37
C VAL A 246 -6.39 31.86 -17.68
N ALA A 247 -5.81 31.34 -18.77
CA ALA A 247 -5.83 32.01 -20.06
C ALA A 247 -7.19 31.87 -20.79
N GLY A 248 -7.83 30.71 -20.65
CA GLY A 248 -9.05 30.36 -21.40
C GLY A 248 -10.37 30.65 -20.67
N SER A 249 -10.34 30.89 -19.36
CA SER A 249 -11.56 31.03 -18.55
C SER A 249 -11.53 32.29 -17.70
N ARG A 250 -12.29 33.30 -18.15
CA ARG A 250 -12.36 34.62 -17.49
C ARG A 250 -12.75 34.53 -16.02
N ARG A 251 -13.66 33.62 -15.65
CA ARG A 251 -14.09 33.42 -14.26
C ARG A 251 -13.05 32.70 -13.39
N PHE A 252 -12.10 31.99 -14.00
CA PHE A 252 -11.04 31.27 -13.26
C PHE A 252 -9.82 32.16 -13.01
N CYS A 253 -9.57 33.13 -13.89
CA CYS A 253 -8.50 34.11 -13.72
C CYS A 253 -8.76 35.14 -12.61
N THR A 254 -10.02 35.32 -12.22
CA THR A 254 -10.49 36.30 -11.22
C THR A 254 -10.91 35.62 -9.94
#